data_AF-A0A8J8ND08-F1
#
_entry.id   AF-A0A8J8ND08-F1
#
_cell.length_a   1.000
_cell.length_b   1.000
_cell.length_c   1.000
_cell.angle_alpha   90.00
_cell.angle_beta   90.00
_cell.angle_gamma   90.00
#
_symmetry.space_group_name_H-M   'P 1'
#
loop_
_entity.id
_entity.type
_entity.pdbx_description
1 polymer ?
#
loop_
_entity_poly.entity_id
_entity_poly.type
_entity_poly.pdbx_seq_one_letter_code
_entity_poly.pdbx_strand_id
1 'polypeptide(L)'
;MYFSLFITVKIIIQTILMEGKKETKTVVDKRNAVQQMMIFEEMVHKEVNFQKTLPQREYTINPFTMAVVSEKPNHVTPKEPFMTKPIGQHGGSASAEVMDDVVDRAFRLEAMRRKIQSSGLQPRQKYPFAQTSNQEVGWHVNPLVPKSKKSAELWTFNRRKTPITGYAEEYVTLTKLNPFAVKDR
;
A
#
# COMPACT_ATOMS: atom_id res chain seq x y z
N MET A 1 -21.85 71.81 26.06
CA MET A 1 -22.41 70.49 25.66
C MET A 1 -21.36 69.38 25.46
N TYR A 2 -20.07 69.68 25.29
CA TYR A 2 -19.03 68.64 25.03
C TYR A 2 -18.36 68.02 26.28
N PHE A 3 -18.50 68.64 27.45
CA PHE A 3 -17.86 68.15 28.68
C PHE A 3 -18.52 66.88 29.26
N SER A 4 -19.84 66.75 29.10
CA SER A 4 -20.60 65.59 29.61
C SER A 4 -20.30 64.30 28.84
N LEU A 5 -20.03 64.40 27.54
CA LEU A 5 -19.74 63.26 26.68
C LEU A 5 -18.34 62.69 26.94
N PHE A 6 -17.38 63.57 27.24
CA PHE A 6 -16.01 63.15 27.57
C PHE A 6 -15.93 62.38 28.88
N ILE A 7 -16.70 62.80 29.89
CA ILE A 7 -16.72 62.12 31.20
C ILE A 7 -17.40 60.76 31.09
N THR A 8 -18.51 60.65 30.37
CA THR A 8 -19.20 59.36 30.16
C THR A 8 -18.36 58.38 29.34
N VAL A 9 -17.72 58.82 28.27
CA VAL A 9 -16.82 57.95 27.48
C VAL A 9 -15.61 57.51 28.32
N LYS A 10 -15.06 58.40 29.16
CA LYS A 10 -13.92 58.05 30.03
C LYS A 10 -14.30 57.04 31.10
N ILE A 11 -15.49 57.17 31.70
CA ILE A 11 -16.03 56.19 32.66
C ILE A 11 -16.28 54.85 31.97
N ILE A 12 -16.91 54.83 30.80
CA ILE A 12 -17.18 53.60 30.04
C ILE A 12 -15.88 52.89 29.66
N ILE A 13 -14.85 53.62 29.22
CA ILE A 13 -13.54 53.05 28.92
C ILE A 13 -12.87 52.50 30.19
N GLN A 14 -13.02 53.18 31.33
CA GLN A 14 -12.47 52.71 32.60
C GLN A 14 -13.18 51.45 33.11
N THR A 15 -14.50 51.35 32.95
CA THR A 15 -15.29 50.17 33.30
C THR A 15 -14.92 48.98 32.40
N ILE A 16 -14.75 49.21 31.09
CA ILE A 16 -14.32 48.17 30.14
C ILE A 16 -12.88 47.70 30.44
N LEU A 17 -11.98 48.61 30.83
CA LEU A 17 -10.61 48.26 31.23
C LEU A 17 -10.52 47.53 32.57
N MET A 18 -11.48 47.76 33.48
CA MET A 18 -11.54 47.11 34.80
C MET A 18 -12.14 45.68 34.72
N GLU A 19 -13.01 45.39 33.76
CA GLU A 19 -13.62 44.06 33.61
C GLU A 19 -12.76 43.05 32.79
N GLY A 20 -11.70 43.51 32.12
CA GLY A 20 -10.93 42.69 31.18
C GLY A 20 -9.79 41.84 31.75
N LYS A 21 -9.40 42.01 33.03
CA LYS A 21 -8.36 41.17 33.66
C LYS A 21 -8.98 39.96 34.38
N LYS A 22 -9.60 39.08 33.60
CA LYS A 22 -9.76 37.68 34.05
C LYS A 22 -8.45 36.96 33.72
N GLU A 23 -7.56 36.94 34.70
CA GLU A 23 -6.44 36.00 34.69
C GLU A 23 -7.01 34.59 34.49
N THR A 24 -6.77 34.02 33.32
CA THR A 24 -6.90 32.59 33.11
C THR A 24 -5.84 31.94 33.98
N LYS A 25 -6.20 31.65 35.23
CA LYS A 25 -5.48 30.69 36.06
C LYS A 25 -5.51 29.38 35.30
N THR A 26 -4.46 29.11 34.53
CA THR A 26 -4.12 27.77 34.11
C THR A 26 -3.87 27.02 35.41
N VAL A 27 -4.91 26.34 35.90
CA VAL A 27 -4.76 25.31 36.91
C VAL A 27 -3.93 24.23 36.23
N VAL A 28 -2.61 24.37 36.32
CA VAL A 28 -1.68 23.29 36.03
C VAL A 28 -1.98 22.26 37.10
N ASP A 29 -2.87 21.34 36.76
CA ASP A 29 -3.24 20.21 37.59
C ASP A 29 -1.94 19.44 37.82
N LYS A 30 -1.27 19.69 38.95
CA LYS A 30 -0.01 19.04 39.36
C LYS A 30 -0.29 17.59 39.75
N ARG A 31 -1.04 16.85 38.93
CA ARG A 31 -1.15 15.41 39.06
C ARG A 31 0.24 14.85 38.79
N ASN A 32 0.76 14.09 39.75
CA ASN A 32 2.07 13.47 39.64
C ASN A 32 2.16 12.73 38.30
N ALA A 33 3.11 13.10 37.44
CA ALA A 33 3.29 12.46 36.13
C ALA A 33 3.44 10.93 36.26
N VAL A 34 4.06 10.50 37.37
CA VAL A 34 4.19 9.09 37.76
C VAL A 34 2.82 8.42 37.96
N GLN A 35 1.87 9.09 38.63
CA GLN A 35 0.54 8.54 38.83
C GLN A 35 -0.25 8.45 37.51
N GLN A 36 -0.07 9.41 36.61
CA GLN A 36 -0.68 9.34 35.28
C GLN A 36 -0.12 8.18 34.45
N MET A 37 1.20 7.95 34.51
CA MET A 37 1.82 6.80 33.86
C MET A 37 1.33 5.48 34.46
N MET A 38 1.21 5.37 35.78
CA MET A 38 0.69 4.15 36.43
C MET A 38 -0.77 3.86 36.03
N ILE A 39 -1.62 4.89 35.98
CA ILE A 39 -3.01 4.73 35.52
C ILE A 39 -3.05 4.30 34.05
N PHE A 40 -2.18 4.87 33.21
CA PHE A 40 -2.10 4.51 31.80
C PHE A 40 -1.60 3.07 31.61
N GLU A 41 -0.57 2.65 32.33
CA GLU A 41 -0.07 1.26 32.31
C GLU A 41 -1.15 0.28 32.76
N GLU A 42 -1.90 0.59 33.83
CA GLU A 42 -3.00 -0.24 34.28
C GLU A 42 -4.12 -0.34 33.22
N MET A 43 -4.44 0.78 32.55
CA MET A 43 -5.40 0.79 31.45
C MET A 43 -4.94 -0.08 30.27
N VAL A 44 -3.68 0.04 29.86
CA VAL A 44 -3.09 -0.78 28.79
C VAL A 44 -3.12 -2.26 29.18
N HIS A 45 -2.76 -2.60 30.42
CA HIS A 45 -2.83 -3.97 30.91
C HIS A 45 -4.25 -4.53 30.93
N LYS A 46 -5.24 -3.73 31.34
CA LYS A 46 -6.66 -4.12 31.29
C LYS A 46 -7.13 -4.36 29.86
N GLU A 47 -6.75 -3.50 28.91
CA GLU A 47 -7.09 -3.64 27.49
C GLU A 47 -6.44 -4.88 26.86
N VAL A 48 -5.15 -5.11 27.11
CA VAL A 48 -4.44 -6.30 26.63
C VAL A 48 -5.03 -7.57 27.23
N ASN A 49 -5.37 -7.57 28.52
CA ASN A 49 -6.03 -8.70 29.16
C ASN A 49 -7.43 -8.91 28.60
N PHE A 50 -8.20 -7.84 28.41
CA PHE A 50 -9.54 -7.89 27.81
C PHE A 50 -9.50 -8.53 26.41
N GLN A 51 -8.52 -8.15 25.58
CA GLN A 51 -8.30 -8.74 24.26
C GLN A 51 -7.91 -10.22 24.33
N LYS A 52 -7.12 -10.63 25.33
CA LYS A 52 -6.74 -12.05 25.55
C LYS A 52 -7.89 -12.90 26.10
N THR A 53 -8.73 -12.34 26.96
CA THR A 53 -9.88 -13.02 27.59
C THR A 53 -11.14 -13.04 26.73
N LEU A 54 -11.12 -12.40 25.56
CA LEU A 54 -12.18 -12.53 24.54
C LEU A 54 -11.69 -13.41 23.37
N PRO A 55 -11.67 -14.75 23.49
CA PRO A 55 -11.38 -15.62 22.35
C PRO A 55 -12.43 -15.52 21.22
N GLN A 56 -13.59 -14.90 21.47
CA GLN A 56 -14.73 -14.94 20.55
C GLN A 56 -15.62 -13.68 20.66
N ARG A 57 -15.10 -12.51 20.31
CA ARG A 57 -15.99 -11.62 19.55
C ARG A 57 -16.17 -12.31 18.21
N GLU A 58 -17.37 -12.80 17.93
CA GLU A 58 -17.76 -13.12 16.56
C GLU A 58 -17.59 -11.83 15.74
N TYR A 59 -16.40 -11.65 15.18
CA TYR A 59 -16.19 -10.63 14.19
C TYR A 59 -17.00 -11.06 12.98
N THR A 60 -18.18 -10.45 12.80
CA THR A 60 -18.93 -10.54 11.55
C THR A 60 -18.17 -9.69 10.54
N ILE A 61 -17.10 -10.26 9.99
CA ILE A 61 -16.39 -9.59 8.91
C ILE A 61 -17.31 -9.63 7.71
N ASN A 62 -17.68 -8.46 7.21
CA ASN A 62 -18.49 -8.37 6.00
C ASN A 62 -17.68 -8.96 4.83
N PRO A 63 -18.12 -10.10 4.26
CA PRO A 63 -17.37 -10.78 3.21
C PRO A 63 -17.23 -9.93 1.95
N PHE A 64 -18.11 -8.95 1.74
CA PHE A 64 -18.07 -8.06 0.58
C PHE A 64 -17.03 -6.94 0.70
N THR A 65 -16.47 -6.72 1.89
CA THR A 65 -15.44 -5.68 2.12
C THR A 65 -14.05 -6.27 2.38
N MET A 66 -13.90 -7.59 2.43
CA MET A 66 -12.61 -8.23 2.63
C MET A 66 -11.83 -8.32 1.31
N ALA A 67 -10.72 -7.60 1.23
CA ALA A 67 -9.67 -7.87 0.26
C ALA A 67 -8.57 -8.69 0.97
N VAL A 68 -8.63 -10.02 0.86
CA VAL A 68 -7.56 -10.89 1.36
C VAL A 68 -6.42 -10.86 0.34
N VAL A 69 -5.32 -10.20 0.72
CA VAL A 69 -4.05 -10.30 -0.01
C VAL A 69 -3.43 -11.64 0.39
N SER A 70 -3.62 -12.66 -0.44
CA SER A 70 -3.00 -13.96 -0.17
C SER A 70 -1.49 -13.89 -0.42
N GLU A 71 -0.75 -14.65 0.36
CA GLU A 71 0.67 -14.87 0.11
C GLU A 71 0.88 -15.55 -1.24
N LYS A 72 2.11 -15.47 -1.74
CA LYS A 72 2.48 -15.99 -3.06
C LYS A 72 2.16 -17.50 -3.11
N PRO A 73 1.58 -18.02 -4.20
CA PRO A 73 1.40 -19.46 -4.41
C PRO A 73 2.70 -20.26 -4.26
N ASN A 74 3.83 -19.60 -4.53
CA ASN A 74 5.17 -20.17 -4.46
C ASN A 74 5.67 -20.36 -3.01
N HIS A 75 4.99 -19.78 -2.01
CA HIS A 75 5.36 -19.86 -0.59
C HIS A 75 4.72 -21.07 0.10
N VAL A 76 3.64 -21.61 -0.49
CA VAL A 76 3.10 -22.91 -0.13
C VAL A 76 3.86 -23.92 -0.98
N THR A 77 4.94 -24.50 -0.45
CA THR A 77 5.42 -25.78 -1.00
C THR A 77 4.26 -26.76 -0.85
N PRO A 78 3.63 -27.22 -1.95
CA PRO A 78 2.64 -28.26 -1.83
C PRO A 78 3.42 -29.48 -1.34
N LYS A 79 3.28 -29.82 -0.06
CA LYS A 79 3.95 -31.01 0.48
C LYS A 79 3.52 -32.25 -0.30
N GLU A 80 2.34 -32.22 -0.94
CA GLU A 80 1.84 -33.28 -1.82
C GLU A 80 0.90 -32.68 -2.91
N PRO A 81 1.40 -32.26 -4.09
CA PRO A 81 0.56 -31.67 -5.14
C PRO A 81 -0.37 -32.67 -5.85
N PHE A 82 -0.28 -33.97 -5.51
CA PHE A 82 -1.05 -35.05 -6.13
C PHE A 82 -2.01 -35.76 -5.16
N MET A 83 -2.11 -35.34 -3.89
CA MET A 83 -3.00 -35.96 -2.91
C MET A 83 -4.33 -35.21 -2.72
N THR A 84 -4.57 -34.14 -3.48
CA THR A 84 -5.91 -33.54 -3.54
C THR A 84 -6.79 -34.33 -4.49
N LYS A 85 -7.45 -35.35 -3.91
CA LYS A 85 -8.68 -36.03 -4.37
C LYS A 85 -8.62 -36.65 -5.77
N PRO A 86 -8.80 -37.97 -5.93
CA PRO A 86 -9.02 -38.54 -7.24
C PRO A 86 -10.22 -37.83 -7.89
N ILE A 87 -9.97 -37.30 -9.09
CA ILE A 87 -11.00 -36.91 -10.05
C ILE A 87 -11.89 -38.15 -10.24
N GLY A 88 -13.01 -38.22 -9.51
CA GLY A 88 -13.84 -39.42 -9.47
C GLY A 88 -14.72 -39.59 -8.22
N GLN A 89 -14.54 -38.80 -7.16
CA GLN A 89 -15.41 -38.86 -5.98
C GLN A 89 -16.52 -37.78 -5.97
N HIS A 90 -17.20 -37.61 -7.11
CA HIS A 90 -18.63 -37.36 -7.08
C HIS A 90 -19.25 -38.53 -7.83
N GLY A 91 -20.04 -39.33 -7.12
CA GLY A 91 -20.52 -40.63 -7.56
C GLY A 91 -21.09 -40.62 -8.97
N GLY A 92 -20.58 -41.54 -9.80
CA GLY A 92 -21.03 -41.72 -11.18
C GLY A 92 -19.98 -42.42 -12.03
N SER A 93 -19.90 -43.75 -11.88
CA SER A 93 -19.47 -44.73 -12.89
C SER A 93 -18.46 -44.33 -13.98
N ALA A 94 -17.30 -44.97 -13.91
CA ALA A 94 -16.50 -45.49 -15.02
C ALA A 94 -17.19 -45.44 -16.41
N SER A 95 -17.05 -44.32 -17.11
CA SER A 95 -17.14 -44.23 -18.57
C SER A 95 -16.77 -42.80 -18.99
N ALA A 96 -15.50 -42.58 -19.32
CA ALA A 96 -15.05 -41.33 -19.95
C ALA A 96 -15.59 -41.16 -21.40
N GLU A 97 -16.56 -41.97 -21.81
CA GLU A 97 -17.15 -42.01 -23.15
C GLU A 97 -18.68 -41.81 -23.16
N VAL A 98 -19.34 -41.66 -22.00
CA VAL A 98 -20.81 -41.54 -21.96
C VAL A 98 -21.21 -40.08 -21.72
N MET A 99 -21.64 -39.46 -22.82
CA MET A 99 -22.25 -38.14 -22.97
C MET A 99 -21.31 -36.95 -22.74
N ASP A 100 -20.42 -36.76 -23.70
CA ASP A 100 -19.89 -35.44 -24.02
C ASP A 100 -21.04 -34.62 -24.65
N ASP A 101 -21.99 -34.18 -23.80
CA ASP A 101 -23.14 -33.41 -24.23
C ASP A 101 -22.63 -32.23 -25.06
N VAL A 102 -23.19 -32.04 -26.26
CA VAL A 102 -22.76 -30.99 -27.21
C VAL A 102 -22.75 -29.64 -26.51
N VAL A 103 -23.68 -29.46 -25.57
CA VAL A 103 -23.83 -28.31 -24.70
C VAL A 103 -22.64 -28.17 -23.73
N ASP A 104 -22.27 -29.21 -23.00
CA ASP A 104 -21.12 -29.19 -22.06
C ASP A 104 -19.79 -28.98 -22.78
N ARG A 105 -19.62 -29.61 -23.95
CA ARG A 105 -18.44 -29.39 -24.80
C ARG A 105 -18.38 -27.93 -25.26
N ALA A 106 -19.51 -27.34 -25.67
CA ALA A 106 -19.58 -25.94 -26.07
C ALA A 106 -19.23 -25.01 -24.89
N PHE A 107 -19.75 -25.26 -23.70
CA PHE A 107 -19.40 -24.49 -22.50
C PHE A 107 -17.93 -24.61 -22.12
N ARG A 108 -17.31 -25.80 -22.25
CA ARG A 108 -15.87 -25.97 -22.04
C ARG A 108 -15.04 -25.23 -23.07
N LEU A 109 -15.41 -25.29 -24.35
CA LEU A 109 -14.73 -24.56 -25.42
C LEU A 109 -14.83 -23.05 -25.23
N GLU A 110 -15.99 -22.55 -24.83
CA GLU A 110 -16.22 -21.14 -24.55
C GLU A 110 -15.43 -20.69 -23.31
N ALA A 111 -15.42 -21.48 -22.23
CA ALA A 111 -14.59 -21.22 -21.06
C ALA A 111 -13.09 -21.21 -21.41
N MET A 112 -12.65 -22.10 -22.30
CA MET A 112 -11.27 -22.16 -22.78
C MET A 112 -10.93 -20.91 -23.61
N ARG A 113 -11.82 -20.49 -24.53
CA ARG A 113 -11.65 -19.25 -25.31
C ARG A 113 -11.53 -18.03 -24.41
N ARG A 114 -12.39 -17.89 -23.39
CA ARG A 114 -12.31 -16.80 -22.40
C ARG A 114 -11.01 -16.84 -21.60
N LYS A 115 -10.51 -18.02 -21.24
CA LYS A 115 -9.20 -18.17 -20.57
C LYS A 115 -8.05 -17.76 -21.48
N ILE A 116 -8.08 -18.12 -22.76
CA ILE A 116 -7.06 -17.72 -23.73
C ILE A 116 -7.08 -16.21 -23.92
N GLN A 117 -8.26 -15.61 -24.13
CA GLN A 117 -8.43 -14.17 -24.27
C GLN A 117 -7.94 -13.41 -23.03
N SER A 118 -8.29 -13.89 -21.83
CA SER A 118 -7.88 -13.25 -20.58
C SER A 118 -6.43 -13.50 -20.17
N SER A 119 -5.75 -14.48 -20.77
CA SER A 119 -4.32 -14.73 -20.52
C SER A 119 -3.41 -13.68 -21.16
N GLY A 120 -3.85 -13.05 -22.24
CA GLY A 120 -3.10 -11.97 -22.90
C GLY A 120 -3.30 -10.58 -22.29
N LEU A 121 -4.25 -10.41 -21.37
CA LEU A 121 -4.55 -9.13 -20.74
C LEU A 121 -3.51 -8.79 -19.67
N GLN A 122 -3.19 -7.50 -19.55
CA GLN A 122 -2.37 -7.01 -18.45
C GLN A 122 -3.11 -7.19 -17.12
N PRO A 123 -2.42 -7.42 -15.98
CA PRO A 123 -3.07 -7.65 -14.68
C PRO A 123 -4.11 -6.57 -14.30
N ARG A 124 -3.84 -5.30 -14.62
CA ARG A 124 -4.75 -4.17 -14.37
C ARG A 124 -5.99 -4.14 -15.27
N GLN A 125 -5.92 -4.77 -16.44
CA GLN A 125 -7.08 -4.94 -17.33
C GLN A 125 -7.92 -6.13 -16.87
N LYS A 126 -7.29 -7.12 -16.24
CA LYS A 126 -7.94 -8.34 -15.76
C LYS A 126 -8.60 -8.18 -14.39
N TYR A 127 -8.00 -7.40 -13.50
CA TYR A 127 -8.48 -7.20 -12.13
C TYR A 127 -8.50 -5.72 -11.75
N PRO A 128 -9.51 -5.27 -10.97
CA PRO A 128 -9.59 -3.88 -10.50
C PRO A 128 -8.50 -3.53 -9.48
N PHE A 129 -8.03 -4.49 -8.70
CA PHE A 129 -7.00 -4.33 -7.68
C PHE A 129 -6.01 -5.50 -7.68
N ALA A 130 -4.81 -5.28 -7.13
CA ALA A 130 -3.81 -6.33 -6.96
C ALA A 130 -4.35 -7.39 -5.99
N GLN A 131 -4.29 -8.66 -6.38
CA GLN A 131 -4.78 -9.78 -5.56
C GLN A 131 -3.69 -10.38 -4.67
N THR A 132 -2.42 -10.14 -4.99
CA THR A 132 -1.26 -10.67 -4.25
C THR A 132 -0.23 -9.57 -4.04
N SER A 133 0.58 -9.69 -2.99
CA SER A 133 1.65 -8.73 -2.68
C SER A 133 2.69 -8.58 -3.80
N ASN A 134 2.90 -9.64 -4.59
CA ASN A 134 3.75 -9.56 -5.78
C ASN A 134 3.14 -8.73 -6.90
N GLN A 135 1.81 -8.72 -7.03
CA GLN A 135 1.12 -7.89 -8.01
C GLN A 135 1.11 -6.42 -7.58
N GLU A 136 1.16 -6.12 -6.28
CA GLU A 136 1.27 -4.73 -5.78
C GLU A 136 2.55 -4.05 -6.30
N VAL A 137 3.66 -4.78 -6.35
CA VAL A 137 4.91 -4.29 -6.93
C VAL A 137 4.74 -4.07 -8.44
N GLY A 138 4.70 -2.81 -8.84
CA GLY A 138 4.49 -2.42 -10.23
C GLY A 138 3.01 -2.36 -10.65
N TRP A 139 2.04 -2.50 -9.73
CA TRP A 139 0.62 -2.28 -10.03
C TRP A 139 0.38 -0.85 -10.56
N HIS A 140 1.10 0.12 -10.00
CA HIS A 140 1.12 1.51 -10.46
C HIS A 140 2.40 1.78 -11.25
N VAL A 141 2.37 1.49 -12.56
CA VAL A 141 3.48 1.77 -13.48
C VAL A 141 3.67 3.27 -13.69
N ASN A 142 2.56 4.01 -13.70
CA ASN A 142 2.61 5.46 -13.82
C ASN A 142 2.99 6.07 -12.46
N PRO A 143 3.98 6.98 -12.42
CA PRO A 143 4.36 7.64 -11.17
C PRO A 143 3.18 8.44 -10.63
N LEU A 144 2.93 8.32 -9.32
CA LEU A 144 1.86 9.07 -8.63
C LEU A 144 2.05 10.59 -8.74
N VAL A 145 3.30 11.03 -8.82
CA VAL A 145 3.66 12.42 -9.10
C VAL A 145 3.98 12.53 -10.59
N PRO A 146 3.22 13.33 -11.36
CA PRO A 146 3.51 13.54 -12.77
C PRO A 146 4.90 14.18 -12.88
N LYS A 147 5.85 13.46 -13.48
CA LYS A 147 7.17 14.00 -13.78
C LYS A 147 6.99 15.05 -14.87
N SER A 148 7.04 16.33 -14.52
CA SER A 148 7.13 17.39 -15.52
C SER A 148 8.43 17.23 -16.31
N LYS A 149 8.44 17.59 -17.60
CA LYS A 149 9.66 17.51 -18.44
C LYS A 149 10.85 18.22 -17.77
N LYS A 150 10.59 19.37 -17.13
CA LYS A 150 11.58 20.13 -16.36
C LYS A 150 12.08 19.36 -15.14
N SER A 151 11.19 18.75 -14.35
CA SER A 151 11.59 17.94 -13.18
C SER A 151 12.38 16.69 -13.58
N ALA A 152 12.04 16.06 -14.70
CA ALA A 152 12.77 14.92 -15.22
C ALA A 152 14.19 15.33 -15.65
N GLU A 153 14.36 16.49 -16.29
CA GLU A 153 15.68 16.98 -16.70
C GLU A 153 16.54 17.46 -15.52
N LEU A 154 15.94 18.17 -14.55
CA LEU A 154 16.64 18.73 -13.40
C LEU A 154 17.15 17.68 -12.41
N TRP A 155 16.39 16.59 -12.21
CA TRP A 155 16.68 15.59 -11.18
C TRP A 155 17.23 14.27 -11.71
N THR A 156 17.43 14.15 -13.02
CA THR A 156 17.96 12.92 -13.64
C THR A 156 19.41 13.13 -14.10
N PHE A 157 20.35 12.81 -13.21
CA PHE A 157 21.79 12.84 -13.51
C PHE A 157 22.25 11.53 -14.12
N ASN A 158 21.77 11.23 -15.34
CA ASN A 158 22.25 10.06 -16.06
C ASN A 158 23.70 10.28 -16.52
N ARG A 159 24.56 9.27 -16.29
CA ARG A 159 25.90 9.26 -16.87
C ARG A 159 25.76 9.16 -18.39
N ARG A 160 26.09 10.24 -19.10
CA ARG A 160 26.09 10.27 -20.58
C ARG A 160 27.44 9.81 -21.12
N LYS A 161 27.44 9.28 -22.34
CA LYS A 161 28.70 9.04 -23.07
C LYS A 161 29.43 10.37 -23.23
N THR A 162 30.69 10.38 -22.85
CA THR A 162 31.63 11.47 -23.09
C THR A 162 32.41 11.18 -24.38
N PRO A 163 33.03 12.20 -25.02
CA PRO A 163 33.88 11.98 -26.18
C PRO A 163 35.00 10.96 -25.92
N ILE A 164 35.56 10.95 -24.71
CA ILE A 164 36.61 10.01 -24.29
C ILE A 164 36.08 8.57 -24.26
N THR A 165 34.90 8.36 -23.67
CA THR A 165 34.28 7.02 -23.64
C THR A 165 33.83 6.56 -25.02
N GLY A 166 33.41 7.47 -25.89
CA GLY A 166 33.05 7.15 -27.28
C GLY A 166 34.29 6.73 -28.08
N TYR A 167 35.38 7.49 -27.99
CA TYR A 167 36.66 7.12 -28.57
C TYR A 167 37.14 5.75 -28.08
N ALA A 168 37.03 5.48 -26.78
CA ALA A 168 37.45 4.20 -26.22
C ALA A 168 36.62 3.03 -26.76
N GLU A 169 35.30 3.18 -26.92
CA GLU A 169 34.45 2.17 -27.56
C GLU A 169 34.89 1.92 -29.01
N GLU A 170 35.06 2.97 -29.82
CA GLU A 170 35.49 2.87 -31.22
C GLU A 170 36.90 2.24 -31.35
N TYR A 171 37.81 2.60 -30.45
CA TYR A 171 39.15 2.03 -30.43
C TYR A 171 39.10 0.52 -30.16
N VAL A 172 38.30 0.09 -29.18
CA VAL A 172 38.13 -1.33 -28.85
C VAL A 172 37.45 -2.07 -29.99
N THR A 173 36.48 -1.49 -30.69
CA THR A 173 35.83 -2.17 -31.82
C THR A 173 36.77 -2.40 -32.99
N LEU A 174 37.61 -1.42 -33.31
CA LEU A 174 38.58 -1.46 -34.42
C LEU A 174 39.81 -2.33 -34.11
N THR A 175 40.43 -2.13 -32.95
CA THR A 175 41.73 -2.74 -32.63
C THR A 175 41.60 -4.01 -31.79
N LYS A 176 40.43 -4.25 -31.18
CA LYS A 176 40.18 -5.31 -30.18
C LYS A 176 41.09 -5.23 -28.94
N LEU A 177 41.72 -4.07 -28.72
CA LEU A 177 42.59 -3.81 -27.58
C LEU A 177 41.99 -2.70 -26.73
N ASN A 178 42.19 -2.80 -25.41
CA ASN A 178 41.74 -1.78 -24.47
C ASN A 178 42.73 -0.58 -24.50
N PRO A 179 42.27 0.64 -24.85
CA PRO A 179 43.15 1.82 -24.92
C PRO A 179 43.71 2.25 -23.57
N PHE A 180 43.13 1.79 -22.46
CA PHE A 180 43.57 2.12 -21.10
C PHE A 180 44.27 0.95 -20.39
N ALA A 181 44.58 -0.13 -21.12
CA ALA A 181 45.37 -1.22 -20.55
C ALA A 181 46.81 -0.75 -20.33
N VAL A 182 47.18 -0.55 -19.06
CA VAL A 182 48.56 -0.29 -18.67
C VAL A 182 49.34 -1.60 -18.80
N LYS A 183 50.36 -1.63 -19.67
CA LYS A 183 51.13 -2.84 -19.96
C LYS A 183 52.08 -3.25 -18.82
N ASP A 184 52.53 -2.31 -18.01
CA ASP A 184 53.45 -2.57 -16.90
C ASP A 184 53.03 -1.78 -15.65
N ARG A 185 52.64 -2.50 -14.60
CA ARG A 185 52.51 -2.01 -13.23
C ARG A 185 53.04 -3.06 -12.27
#